data_AF-A0A958XSI9-F1
#
_entry.id   AF-A0A958XSI9-F1
#
_cell.length_a   1.000
_cell.length_b   1.000
_cell.length_c   1.000
_cell.angle_alpha   90.00
_cell.angle_beta   90.00
_cell.angle_gamma   90.00
#
_symmetry.space_group_name_H-M   'P 1'
#
loop_
_entity.id
_entity.type
_entity.pdbx_description
1 polymer ?
#
loop_
_entity_poly.entity_id
_entity_poly.type
_entity_poly.pdbx_seq_one_letter_code
_entity_poly.pdbx_strand_id
1 'polypeptide(L)'
;MKSIGFLIFIIFLQQQPATTSDTIPIRNPSFEDKPGQSKAPKGWRSFTPDSTPDILPGAWGLDLAAQEGQTCVGLVTREDGTSEDIAQGLPESLKGGTCYTFTIYLAHAKKYVGYNHPVRLRVFGGSKRGGKEMLLASSPLIDHSDWRKYKFLFVPEHDMRYITFEAWYGPGTMFRYRGNILLDNCSNLEKCDRA
;
A
#
# COMPACT_ATOMS: atom_id res chain seq x y z
N MET A 1 -42.14 -62.17 -10.80
CA MET A 1 -40.76 -61.79 -10.45
C MET A 1 -40.64 -60.28 -10.56
N LYS A 2 -40.07 -59.64 -9.54
CA LYS A 2 -40.21 -58.20 -9.23
C LYS A 2 -39.31 -57.36 -10.15
N SER A 3 -39.88 -56.34 -10.81
CA SER A 3 -39.11 -55.33 -11.53
C SER A 3 -38.66 -54.25 -10.53
N ILE A 4 -37.34 -54.10 -10.37
CA ILE A 4 -36.72 -53.09 -9.50
C ILE A 4 -36.40 -51.89 -10.39
N GLY A 5 -37.21 -50.83 -10.27
CA GLY A 5 -36.94 -49.55 -10.91
C GLY A 5 -35.90 -48.77 -10.12
N PHE A 6 -34.74 -48.52 -10.73
CA PHE A 6 -33.67 -47.71 -10.15
C PHE A 6 -33.96 -46.22 -10.45
N LEU A 7 -34.36 -45.45 -9.44
CA LEU A 7 -34.55 -44.01 -9.56
C LEU A 7 -33.18 -43.32 -9.51
N ILE A 8 -32.70 -42.79 -10.64
CA ILE A 8 -31.48 -41.98 -10.69
C ILE A 8 -31.84 -40.55 -10.28
N PHE A 9 -31.40 -40.13 -9.10
CA PHE A 9 -31.57 -38.77 -8.60
C PHE A 9 -30.38 -37.91 -9.10
N ILE A 10 -30.60 -37.13 -10.16
CA ILE A 10 -29.59 -36.20 -10.68
C ILE A 10 -29.57 -34.96 -9.79
N ILE A 11 -28.56 -34.85 -8.93
CA ILE A 11 -28.29 -33.65 -8.12
C ILE A 11 -27.63 -32.63 -9.04
N PHE A 12 -28.41 -31.63 -9.50
CA PHE A 12 -27.85 -30.43 -10.12
C PHE A 12 -27.16 -29.59 -9.04
N LEU A 13 -25.81 -29.63 -9.00
CA LEU A 13 -25.04 -28.62 -8.27
C LEU A 13 -25.25 -27.27 -8.96
N GLN A 14 -26.09 -26.41 -8.39
CA GLN A 14 -26.16 -25.00 -8.74
C GLN A 14 -24.81 -24.36 -8.40
N GLN A 15 -23.97 -24.18 -9.43
CA GLN A 15 -22.77 -23.36 -9.32
C GLN A 15 -23.23 -21.91 -9.09
N GLN A 16 -23.00 -21.39 -7.88
CA GLN A 16 -23.16 -19.96 -7.65
C GLN A 16 -22.08 -19.22 -8.44
N PRO A 17 -22.45 -18.18 -9.21
CA PRO A 17 -21.46 -17.37 -9.90
C PRO A 17 -20.54 -16.72 -8.85
N ALA A 18 -19.22 -16.89 -9.03
CA ALA A 18 -18.25 -16.15 -8.23
C ALA A 18 -18.40 -14.66 -8.55
N THR A 19 -19.00 -13.90 -7.63
CA THR A 19 -18.98 -12.43 -7.69
C THR A 19 -17.55 -12.00 -7.46
N THR A 20 -16.84 -11.59 -8.52
CA THR A 20 -15.55 -10.91 -8.36
C THR A 20 -15.86 -9.57 -7.73
N SER A 21 -15.40 -9.36 -6.49
CA SER A 21 -15.55 -8.07 -5.83
C SER A 21 -14.86 -7.00 -6.69
N ASP A 22 -15.50 -5.85 -6.86
CA ASP A 22 -14.87 -4.69 -7.49
C ASP A 22 -13.95 -3.95 -6.54
N THR A 23 -13.94 -4.35 -5.27
CA THR A 23 -13.13 -3.79 -4.21
C THR A 23 -12.22 -4.86 -3.61
N ILE A 24 -10.91 -4.61 -3.61
CA ILE A 24 -9.90 -5.40 -2.92
C ILE A 24 -9.53 -4.67 -1.62
N PRO A 25 -9.87 -5.21 -0.44
CA PRO A 25 -9.66 -4.48 0.80
C PRO A 25 -8.18 -4.38 1.18
N ILE A 26 -7.79 -3.20 1.68
CA ILE A 26 -6.48 -2.95 2.27
C ILE A 26 -6.58 -3.18 3.79
N ARG A 27 -5.69 -3.99 4.35
CA ARG A 27 -5.67 -4.21 5.80
C ARG A 27 -4.99 -3.04 6.49
N ASN A 28 -5.60 -2.58 7.57
CA ASN A 28 -5.14 -1.44 8.37
C ASN A 28 -4.82 -0.20 7.50
N PRO A 29 -5.84 0.35 6.80
CA PRO A 29 -5.66 1.42 5.82
C PRO A 29 -5.10 2.73 6.40
N SER A 30 -5.38 2.98 7.68
CA SER A 30 -4.94 4.17 8.44
C SER A 30 -3.76 3.86 9.35
N PHE A 31 -3.12 2.70 9.16
CA PHE A 31 -1.85 2.36 9.83
C PHE A 31 -1.89 2.36 11.37
N GLU A 32 -3.06 2.11 11.95
CA GLU A 32 -3.30 2.13 13.39
C GLU A 32 -2.55 1.01 14.12
N ASP A 33 -1.71 1.38 15.08
CA ASP A 33 -1.02 0.48 16.01
C ASP A 33 -0.43 1.30 17.18
N LYS A 34 0.18 0.64 18.17
CA LYS A 34 0.97 1.31 19.20
C LYS A 34 2.15 2.05 18.53
N PRO A 35 2.30 3.38 18.76
CA PRO A 35 3.44 4.15 18.27
C PRO A 35 4.79 3.53 18.62
N GLY A 36 5.78 3.74 17.76
CA GLY A 36 7.11 3.20 17.97
C GLY A 36 8.06 3.49 16.82
N GLN A 37 9.34 3.53 17.18
CA GLN A 37 10.45 3.63 16.23
C GLN A 37 10.73 2.28 15.57
N SER A 38 11.16 2.29 14.32
CA SER A 38 11.62 1.10 13.57
C SER A 38 10.63 -0.06 13.62
N LYS A 39 9.33 0.26 13.53
CA LYS A 39 8.21 -0.67 13.64
C LYS A 39 7.18 -0.40 12.54
N ALA A 40 6.88 -1.42 11.75
CA ALA A 40 5.74 -1.39 10.83
C ALA A 40 4.41 -1.65 11.58
N PRO A 41 3.30 -1.01 11.18
CA PRO A 41 2.00 -1.22 11.80
C PRO A 41 1.44 -2.60 11.46
N LYS A 42 0.60 -3.15 12.34
CA LYS A 42 -0.05 -4.45 12.14
C LYS A 42 -0.71 -4.54 10.77
N GLY A 43 -0.46 -5.64 10.07
CA GLY A 43 -0.94 -5.89 8.71
C GLY A 43 0.03 -5.45 7.62
N TRP A 44 0.99 -4.59 7.96
CA TRP A 44 2.07 -4.14 7.09
C TRP A 44 3.42 -4.65 7.58
N ARG A 45 4.39 -4.74 6.67
CA ARG A 45 5.78 -5.06 6.98
C ARG A 45 6.69 -4.66 5.84
N SER A 46 7.95 -4.39 6.13
CA SER A 46 8.97 -4.35 5.08
C SER A 46 9.55 -5.74 4.81
N PHE A 47 10.04 -5.93 3.58
CA PHE A 47 10.93 -7.03 3.22
C PHE A 47 12.26 -6.52 2.64
N THR A 48 12.44 -5.20 2.57
CA THR A 48 13.69 -4.58 2.15
C THR A 48 14.64 -4.55 3.35
N PRO A 49 15.89 -5.03 3.20
CA PRO A 49 16.90 -4.92 4.25
C PRO A 49 17.02 -3.47 4.76
N ASP A 50 17.17 -3.32 6.06
CA ASP A 50 17.39 -2.02 6.72
C ASP A 50 16.25 -1.00 6.54
N SER A 51 15.06 -1.45 6.14
CA SER A 51 13.85 -0.63 6.20
C SER A 51 13.31 -0.60 7.64
N THR A 52 13.22 0.59 8.21
CA THR A 52 12.84 0.83 9.61
C THR A 52 11.71 1.86 9.70
N PRO A 53 10.53 1.58 9.10
CA PRO A 53 9.40 2.51 9.14
C PRO A 53 9.02 2.86 10.58
N ASP A 54 8.49 4.06 10.82
CA ASP A 54 8.02 4.46 12.15
C ASP A 54 6.49 4.55 12.18
N ILE A 55 5.89 4.24 13.34
CA ILE A 55 4.50 4.56 13.65
C ILE A 55 4.49 5.84 14.50
N LEU A 56 3.84 6.87 13.97
CA LEU A 56 3.80 8.24 14.49
C LEU A 56 2.38 8.64 14.86
N PRO A 57 2.14 9.66 15.72
CA PRO A 57 3.11 10.34 16.56
C PRO A 57 3.53 9.49 17.77
N GLY A 58 4.70 9.75 18.33
CA GLY A 58 5.22 9.05 19.51
C GLY A 58 6.70 8.67 19.40
N ALA A 59 7.21 8.58 18.18
CA ALA A 59 8.65 8.62 17.93
C ALA A 59 9.12 10.07 17.73
N TRP A 60 10.37 10.35 18.13
CA TRP A 60 11.12 11.55 17.77
C TRP A 60 10.52 12.91 18.16
N GLY A 61 9.45 12.94 18.96
CA GLY A 61 8.81 14.18 19.39
C GLY A 61 8.18 14.98 18.23
N LEU A 62 7.76 14.29 17.16
CA LEU A 62 7.03 14.90 16.05
C LEU A 62 5.66 15.38 16.53
N ASP A 63 5.44 16.70 16.48
CA ASP A 63 4.13 17.31 16.68
C ASP A 63 3.32 17.20 15.39
N LEU A 64 2.57 16.10 15.29
CA LEU A 64 1.79 15.72 14.12
C LEU A 64 0.49 15.07 14.60
N ALA A 65 -0.65 15.60 14.15
CA ALA A 65 -1.91 14.87 14.21
C ALA A 65 -2.00 13.91 13.02
N ALA A 66 -2.37 12.65 13.27
CA ALA A 66 -2.74 11.72 12.22
C ALA A 66 -3.92 12.29 11.40
N GLN A 67 -4.01 11.91 10.13
CA GLN A 67 -5.12 12.32 9.27
C GLN A 67 -6.41 11.61 9.69
N GLU A 68 -6.32 10.33 10.03
CA GLU A 68 -7.40 9.51 10.57
C GLU A 68 -6.90 8.76 11.81
N GLY A 69 -7.79 8.54 12.77
CA GLY A 69 -7.44 7.75 13.96
C GLY A 69 -6.42 8.44 14.86
N GLN A 70 -5.43 7.67 15.33
CA GLN A 70 -4.43 8.12 16.29
C GLN A 70 -3.02 8.08 15.75
N THR A 71 -2.74 7.27 14.72
CA THR A 71 -1.38 7.05 14.24
C THR A 71 -1.31 7.00 12.73
N CYS A 72 -0.13 7.29 12.19
CA CYS A 72 0.20 7.19 10.77
C CYS A 72 1.59 6.55 10.62
N VAL A 73 2.03 6.32 9.38
CA VAL A 73 3.39 5.82 9.11
C VAL A 73 4.31 6.92 8.56
N GLY A 74 5.54 6.95 9.06
CA GLY A 74 6.66 7.69 8.47
C GLY A 74 7.63 6.73 7.76
N LEU A 75 8.07 7.13 6.57
CA LEU A 75 9.11 6.44 5.79
C LEU A 75 10.21 7.43 5.41
N VAL A 76 11.46 6.98 5.41
CA VAL A 76 12.61 7.82 5.03
C VAL A 76 13.40 7.32 3.82
N THR A 77 14.13 8.23 3.18
CA THR A 77 15.20 7.95 2.21
C THR A 77 16.55 8.32 2.80
N ARG A 78 17.64 7.71 2.33
CA ARG A 78 18.99 7.92 2.87
C ARG A 78 19.97 8.40 1.80
N GLU A 79 21.11 8.94 2.23
CA GLU A 79 22.15 9.45 1.32
C GLU A 79 22.95 8.34 0.63
N ASP A 80 22.96 7.13 1.18
CA ASP A 80 23.61 5.95 0.60
C ASP A 80 22.80 5.30 -0.55
N GLY A 81 21.61 5.83 -0.86
CA GLY A 81 20.74 5.30 -1.90
C GLY A 81 19.67 4.33 -1.42
N THR A 82 19.66 3.97 -0.13
CA THR A 82 18.61 3.13 0.46
C THR A 82 17.37 3.94 0.82
N SER A 83 16.23 3.26 0.86
CA SER A 83 14.94 3.85 1.22
C SER A 83 14.05 2.85 1.94
N GLU A 84 13.10 3.37 2.70
CA GLU A 84 12.15 2.56 3.45
C GLU A 84 10.88 2.27 2.67
N ASP A 85 10.26 1.15 3.03
CA ASP A 85 8.97 0.73 2.53
C ASP A 85 8.13 0.00 3.57
N ILE A 86 6.87 -0.19 3.22
CA ILE A 86 5.95 -1.14 3.83
C ILE A 86 5.16 -1.85 2.74
N ALA A 87 4.85 -3.13 2.96
CA ALA A 87 4.12 -3.98 2.04
C ALA A 87 3.10 -4.84 2.75
N GLN A 88 2.06 -5.23 2.02
CA GLN A 88 1.13 -6.26 2.46
C GLN A 88 0.70 -7.17 1.30
N GLY A 89 0.31 -8.39 1.65
CA GLY A 89 -0.35 -9.28 0.71
C GLY A 89 -1.81 -8.90 0.57
N LEU A 90 -2.31 -8.84 -0.65
CA LEU A 90 -3.71 -8.59 -0.94
C LEU A 90 -4.53 -9.87 -0.75
N PRO A 91 -5.80 -9.76 -0.30
CA PRO A 91 -6.70 -10.91 -0.19
C PRO A 91 -7.05 -11.49 -1.57
N GLU A 92 -7.02 -10.65 -2.62
CA GLU A 92 -7.24 -11.01 -4.02
C GLU A 92 -6.09 -10.47 -4.88
N SER A 93 -5.77 -11.15 -5.99
CA SER A 93 -4.75 -10.64 -6.90
C SER A 93 -5.24 -9.41 -7.66
N LEU A 94 -4.39 -8.40 -7.82
CA LEU A 94 -4.51 -7.45 -8.92
C LEU A 94 -4.39 -8.22 -10.23
N LYS A 95 -5.42 -8.16 -11.07
CA LYS A 95 -5.45 -8.83 -12.37
C LYS A 95 -4.75 -8.02 -13.46
N GLY A 96 -3.86 -8.67 -14.20
CA GLY A 96 -3.21 -8.08 -15.36
C GLY A 96 -4.22 -7.49 -16.35
N GLY A 97 -3.92 -6.31 -16.91
CA GLY A 97 -4.78 -5.60 -17.85
C GLY A 97 -6.05 -4.98 -17.24
N THR A 98 -6.25 -5.06 -15.92
CA THR A 98 -7.41 -4.45 -15.24
C THR A 98 -7.01 -3.12 -14.61
N CYS A 99 -7.81 -2.07 -14.85
CA CYS A 99 -7.59 -0.77 -14.21
C CYS A 99 -8.00 -0.82 -12.73
N TYR A 100 -7.14 -0.31 -11.86
CA TYR A 100 -7.41 -0.11 -10.44
C TYR A 100 -7.16 1.34 -10.03
N THR A 101 -7.86 1.77 -8.99
CA THR A 101 -7.66 3.04 -8.33
C THR A 101 -7.67 2.88 -6.80
N PHE A 102 -6.91 3.73 -6.13
CA PHE A 102 -7.04 3.93 -4.69
C PHE A 102 -6.62 5.36 -4.33
N THR A 103 -6.96 5.79 -3.12
CA THR A 103 -6.53 7.07 -2.56
C THR A 103 -5.67 6.87 -1.32
N ILE A 104 -4.85 7.85 -0.98
CA ILE A 104 -4.06 7.89 0.26
C ILE A 104 -3.79 9.35 0.63
N TYR A 105 -3.73 9.67 1.92
CA TYR A 105 -3.26 10.97 2.37
C TYR A 105 -1.76 10.95 2.58
N LEU A 106 -1.11 11.98 2.05
CA LEU A 106 0.34 12.17 2.14
C LEU A 106 0.64 13.52 2.79
N ALA A 107 1.76 13.59 3.51
CA ALA A 107 2.32 14.81 4.06
C ALA A 107 3.84 14.68 4.21
N HIS A 108 4.50 15.78 4.54
CA HIS A 108 5.93 15.85 4.80
C HIS A 108 6.22 16.52 6.15
N ALA A 109 7.02 15.86 6.98
CA ALA A 109 7.48 16.41 8.25
C ALA A 109 8.73 17.27 8.04
N LYS A 110 8.67 18.57 8.38
CA LYS A 110 9.81 19.49 8.25
C LYS A 110 10.99 19.15 9.17
N LYS A 111 10.73 18.44 10.26
CA LYS A 111 11.72 18.05 11.27
C LYS A 111 11.54 16.58 11.64
N TYR A 112 12.34 15.71 11.03
CA TYR A 112 12.30 14.28 11.28
C TYR A 112 13.72 13.74 11.42
N VAL A 113 14.37 14.09 12.54
CA VAL A 113 15.73 13.62 12.91
C VAL A 113 16.77 13.73 11.77
N GLY A 114 16.74 14.84 11.04
CA GLY A 114 17.67 15.10 9.95
C GLY A 114 17.25 14.54 8.58
N TYR A 115 16.13 13.82 8.49
CA TYR A 115 15.49 13.38 7.25
C TYR A 115 14.54 14.43 6.69
N ASN A 116 14.97 15.69 6.61
CA ASN A 116 14.07 16.83 6.47
C ASN A 116 13.72 17.22 5.02
N HIS A 117 14.27 16.52 4.02
CA HIS A 117 13.94 16.82 2.62
C HIS A 117 12.65 16.15 2.18
N PRO A 118 11.85 16.79 1.31
CA PRO A 118 10.66 16.17 0.74
C PRO A 118 11.03 15.05 -0.23
N VAL A 119 10.17 14.04 -0.29
CA VAL A 119 10.32 12.86 -1.15
C VAL A 119 8.99 12.59 -1.82
N ARG A 120 8.89 11.51 -2.60
CA ARG A 120 7.65 11.04 -3.21
C ARG A 120 7.31 9.63 -2.75
N LEU A 121 6.05 9.26 -2.93
CA LEU A 121 5.61 7.89 -2.82
C LEU A 121 5.82 7.17 -4.16
N ARG A 122 6.33 5.94 -4.10
CA ARG A 122 6.22 4.94 -5.16
C ARG A 122 5.34 3.79 -4.68
N VAL A 123 4.50 3.30 -5.59
CA VAL A 123 3.60 2.17 -5.35
C VAL A 123 4.03 1.05 -6.28
N PHE A 124 4.46 -0.07 -5.69
CA PHE A 124 4.87 -1.26 -6.44
C PHE A 124 3.87 -2.39 -6.28
N GLY A 125 3.75 -3.18 -7.34
CA GLY A 125 3.11 -4.49 -7.31
C GLY A 125 4.13 -5.61 -7.42
N GLY A 126 3.80 -6.77 -6.84
CA GLY A 126 4.63 -7.96 -6.96
C GLY A 126 3.84 -9.26 -6.83
N SER A 127 4.33 -10.31 -7.46
CA SER A 127 3.76 -11.66 -7.44
C SER A 127 4.03 -12.40 -6.11
N LYS A 128 5.16 -12.09 -5.45
CA LYS A 128 5.64 -12.77 -4.23
C LYS A 128 5.92 -11.79 -3.08
N ARG A 129 6.06 -12.34 -1.87
CA ARG A 129 6.46 -11.58 -0.67
C ARG A 129 7.76 -10.83 -0.94
N GLY A 130 7.75 -9.52 -0.71
CA GLY A 130 8.90 -8.63 -0.95
C GLY A 130 9.22 -8.36 -2.42
N GLY A 131 8.42 -8.86 -3.36
CA GLY A 131 8.57 -8.53 -4.78
C GLY A 131 8.13 -7.10 -5.07
N LYS A 132 9.01 -6.31 -5.69
CA LYS A 132 8.72 -5.01 -6.30
C LYS A 132 8.94 -5.11 -7.81
N GLU A 133 8.06 -5.83 -8.50
CA GLU A 133 8.25 -6.24 -9.89
C GLU A 133 7.80 -5.16 -10.87
N MET A 134 6.74 -4.40 -10.53
CA MET A 134 6.23 -3.32 -11.37
C MET A 134 5.97 -2.07 -10.56
N LEU A 135 6.48 -0.93 -11.02
CA LEU A 135 6.08 0.38 -10.53
C LEU A 135 4.68 0.68 -11.08
N LEU A 136 3.67 0.58 -10.22
CA LEU A 136 2.27 0.78 -10.59
C LEU A 136 1.93 2.28 -10.65
N ALA A 137 2.41 3.05 -9.67
CA ALA A 137 2.15 4.49 -9.61
C ALA A 137 3.26 5.22 -8.85
N SER A 138 3.33 6.55 -9.02
CA SER A 138 4.19 7.41 -8.21
C SER A 138 3.56 8.77 -8.03
N SER A 139 3.70 9.36 -6.84
CA SER A 139 3.27 10.73 -6.60
C SER A 139 4.25 11.74 -7.21
N PRO A 140 3.82 13.00 -7.37
CA PRO A 140 4.73 14.15 -7.37
C PRO A 140 5.57 14.21 -6.08
N LEU A 141 6.48 15.18 -6.02
CA LEU A 141 7.15 15.52 -4.76
C LEU A 141 6.12 15.96 -3.72
N ILE A 142 6.22 15.45 -2.50
CA ILE A 142 5.36 15.81 -1.37
C ILE A 142 6.13 16.80 -0.50
N ASP A 143 5.94 18.09 -0.73
CA ASP A 143 6.67 19.19 -0.07
C ASP A 143 5.80 20.00 0.90
N HIS A 144 4.60 19.51 1.18
CA HIS A 144 3.62 20.14 2.05
C HIS A 144 3.46 19.39 3.36
N SER A 145 3.25 20.12 4.46
CA SER A 145 3.10 19.53 5.79
C SER A 145 1.66 19.24 6.19
N ASP A 146 0.69 19.85 5.53
CA ASP A 146 -0.72 19.52 5.68
C ASP A 146 -1.05 18.20 4.96
N TRP A 147 -1.97 17.41 5.51
CA TRP A 147 -2.43 16.18 4.87
C TRP A 147 -3.22 16.49 3.60
N ARG A 148 -2.79 15.93 2.46
CA ARG A 148 -3.52 16.04 1.18
C ARG A 148 -3.83 14.66 0.63
N LYS A 149 -5.05 14.50 0.10
CA LYS A 149 -5.49 13.27 -0.54
C LYS A 149 -4.92 13.18 -1.95
N TYR A 150 -4.31 12.06 -2.26
CA TYR A 150 -3.83 11.68 -3.59
C TYR A 150 -4.66 10.52 -4.11
N LYS A 151 -4.99 10.54 -5.41
CA LYS A 151 -5.63 9.42 -6.11
C LYS A 151 -4.64 8.83 -7.11
N PHE A 152 -4.45 7.53 -7.05
CA PHE A 152 -3.66 6.78 -8.02
C PHE A 152 -4.58 5.95 -8.91
N LEU A 153 -4.18 5.82 -10.17
CA LEU A 153 -4.82 4.96 -11.16
C LEU A 153 -3.71 4.21 -11.90
N PHE A 154 -3.85 2.89 -12.02
CA PHE A 154 -2.85 2.06 -12.65
C PHE A 154 -3.45 0.79 -13.26
N VAL A 155 -2.72 0.19 -14.20
CA VAL A 155 -3.05 -1.09 -14.84
C VAL A 155 -1.83 -1.99 -14.68
N PRO A 156 -1.88 -3.07 -13.89
CA PRO A 156 -0.77 -4.01 -13.80
C PRO A 156 -0.67 -4.81 -15.11
N GLU A 157 0.54 -5.14 -15.55
CA GLU A 157 0.77 -5.91 -16.78
C GLU A 157 0.49 -7.41 -16.62
N HIS A 158 0.55 -7.91 -15.38
CA HIS A 158 0.36 -9.31 -15.03
C HIS A 158 -0.21 -9.42 -13.61
N ASP A 159 -0.64 -10.62 -13.23
CA ASP A 159 -1.26 -10.85 -11.92
C ASP A 159 -0.27 -10.58 -10.77
N MET A 160 -0.68 -9.77 -9.79
CA MET A 160 0.13 -9.39 -8.63
C MET A 160 -0.65 -9.62 -7.33
N ARG A 161 0.05 -10.03 -6.27
CA ARG A 161 -0.54 -10.44 -4.98
C ARG A 161 -0.09 -9.58 -3.81
N TYR A 162 0.83 -8.65 -4.05
CA TYR A 162 1.40 -7.77 -3.05
C TYR A 162 1.39 -6.34 -3.55
N ILE A 163 1.14 -5.41 -2.63
CA ILE A 163 1.32 -3.97 -2.84
C ILE A 163 2.36 -3.46 -1.85
N THR A 164 3.23 -2.58 -2.33
CA THR A 164 4.31 -1.96 -1.53
C THR A 164 4.27 -0.46 -1.71
N PHE A 165 4.30 0.26 -0.59
CA PHE A 165 4.45 1.70 -0.50
C PHE A 165 5.87 2.02 -0.10
N GLU A 166 6.57 2.82 -0.90
CA GLU A 166 7.99 3.09 -0.73
C GLU A 166 8.25 4.60 -0.82
N ALA A 167 9.05 5.11 0.12
CA ALA A 167 9.61 6.46 0.01
C ALA A 167 10.69 6.49 -1.07
N TRP A 168 10.67 7.48 -1.94
CA TRP A 168 11.70 7.62 -2.96
C TRP A 168 12.05 9.06 -3.24
N TYR A 169 13.29 9.31 -3.61
CA TYR A 169 13.79 10.64 -3.96
C TYR A 169 12.93 11.34 -5.03
N GLY A 170 12.98 12.67 -5.03
CA GLY A 170 12.22 13.53 -5.91
C GLY A 170 12.38 13.19 -7.40
N PRO A 171 11.36 13.47 -8.24
CA PRO A 171 11.44 13.20 -9.67
C PRO A 171 12.66 13.84 -10.32
N GLY A 172 13.39 13.08 -11.14
CA GLY A 172 14.54 13.60 -11.91
C GLY A 172 15.81 13.90 -11.09
N THR A 173 15.84 13.64 -9.78
CA THR A 173 17.07 13.83 -8.99
C THR A 173 18.13 12.77 -9.31
N MET A 174 19.36 13.25 -9.50
CA MET A 174 20.54 12.41 -9.70
C MET A 174 21.30 12.13 -8.40
N PHE A 175 20.98 12.85 -7.31
CA PHE A 175 21.61 12.67 -6.01
C PHE A 175 20.65 12.06 -4.99
N ARG A 176 21.23 11.36 -4.02
CA ARG A 176 20.53 10.70 -2.91
C ARG A 176 20.62 11.59 -1.69
N TYR A 177 19.54 11.66 -0.91
CA TYR A 177 19.44 12.58 0.22
C TYR A 177 18.54 12.03 1.32
N ARG A 178 18.71 12.58 2.53
CA ARG A 178 17.90 12.24 3.70
C ARG A 178 16.55 12.96 3.66
N GLY A 179 15.48 12.22 3.42
CA GLY A 179 14.16 12.79 3.28
C GLY A 179 13.07 11.92 3.88
N ASN A 180 11.86 12.46 4.00
CA ASN A 180 10.73 11.74 4.59
C ASN A 180 9.39 12.02 3.92
N ILE A 181 8.50 11.06 4.07
CA ILE A 181 7.09 11.14 3.72
C ILE A 181 6.25 10.48 4.82
N LEU A 182 5.07 11.05 5.05
CA LEU A 182 4.05 10.54 5.96
C LEU A 182 2.89 9.99 5.15
N LEU A 183 2.33 8.86 5.59
CA LEU A 183 1.26 8.13 4.92
C LEU A 183 0.12 7.88 5.91
N ASP A 184 -1.10 8.16 5.49
CA ASP A 184 -2.29 7.86 6.29
C ASP A 184 -3.54 7.62 5.43
N ASN A 185 -4.54 6.94 6.01
CA ASN A 185 -5.90 6.73 5.49
C ASN A 185 -5.95 6.43 3.99
N CYS A 186 -5.38 5.28 3.61
CA CYS A 186 -5.53 4.79 2.24
C CYS A 186 -6.88 4.08 2.03
N SER A 187 -7.51 4.28 0.88
CA SER A 187 -8.73 3.54 0.57
C SER A 187 -8.41 2.08 0.22
N ASN A 188 -9.46 1.29 0.09
CA ASN A 188 -9.36 0.03 -0.64
C ASN A 188 -8.95 0.28 -2.09
N LEU A 189 -8.49 -0.78 -2.74
CA LEU A 189 -8.27 -0.81 -4.18
C LEU A 189 -9.61 -1.09 -4.86
N GLU A 190 -10.00 -0.25 -5.81
CA GLU A 190 -11.24 -0.39 -6.56
C GLU A 190 -10.90 -0.61 -8.03
N LYS A 191 -11.60 -1.53 -8.71
CA LYS A 191 -11.54 -1.57 -10.18
C LYS A 191 -12.10 -0.26 -10.72
N CYS A 192 -11.44 0.31 -11.71
CA CYS A 192 -11.96 1.50 -12.36
C CYS A 192 -13.28 1.18 -13.05
N ASP A 193 -14.24 2.11 -12.98
CA ASP A 193 -15.44 2.03 -13.81
C ASP A 193 -15.05 1.85 -15.27
N ARG A 194 -15.66 0.88 -15.94
CA ARG A 194 -15.56 0.78 -17.40
C ARG A 194 -16.35 1.96 -17.97
N ALA A 195 -15.66 2.82 -18.73
CA ALA A 195 -16.31 3.85 -19.55
C ALA A 195 -17.26 3.23 -20.57
#